data_AF-A0A935KIP8-F1
#
_entry.id   AF-A0A935KIP8-F1
#
_cell.length_a   1.000
_cell.length_b   1.000
_cell.length_c   1.000
_cell.angle_alpha   90.00
_cell.angle_beta   90.00
_cell.angle_gamma   90.00
#
_symmetry.space_group_name_H-M   'P 1'
#
loop_
_entity.id
_entity.type
_entity.pdbx_description
1 polymer ?
#
loop_
_entity_poly.entity_id
_entity_poly.type
_entity_poly.pdbx_seq_one_letter_code
_entity_poly.pdbx_strand_id
1 'polypeptide(L)' 'MKENNELVMVAENLGTIPPNTSYMIAMVNGVRHDAYLASSEGSSAMIRFTKPPH' A
#
# COMPACT_ATOMS: atom_id res chain seq x y z
N MET A 1 -3.87 3.50 -21.99
CA MET A 1 -3.06 3.05 -20.83
C MET A 1 -4.02 2.57 -19.76
N LYS A 2 -3.78 1.42 -19.12
CA LYS A 2 -4.56 1.02 -17.94
C LYS A 2 -4.22 1.99 -16.81
N GLU A 3 -5.22 2.63 -16.23
CA GLU A 3 -5.06 3.41 -15.01
C GLU A 3 -4.85 2.43 -13.85
N ASN A 4 -3.59 2.17 -13.53
CA ASN A 4 -3.21 1.40 -12.35
C ASN A 4 -2.80 2.41 -11.28
N ASN A 5 -3.46 2.34 -10.12
CA ASN A 5 -3.02 3.06 -8.93
C ASN A 5 -2.23 2.07 -8.07
N GLU A 6 -1.05 2.46 -7.63
CA GLU A 6 -0.20 1.65 -6.77
C GLU A 6 0.18 2.46 -5.53
N LEU A 7 0.02 1.85 -4.36
CA LEU A 7 0.61 2.34 -3.12
C LEU A 7 1.67 1.34 -2.68
N VAL A 8 2.92 1.80 -2.58
CA VAL A 8 4.05 0.98 -2.16
C VAL A 8 4.67 1.60 -0.91
N MET A 9 4.87 0.78 0.11
CA MET A 9 5.69 1.13 1.25
C MET A 9 7.07 0.49 1.09
N VAL A 10 8.09 1.32 0.99
CA VAL A 10 9.49 0.89 0.99
C VAL A 10 10.10 1.23 2.34
N ALA A 11 10.85 0.29 2.91
CA ALA A 11 11.74 0.58 4.03
C ALA A 11 13.12 0.95 3.44
N GLU A 12 13.42 2.24 3.28
CA GLU A 12 14.77 2.71 2.94
C GLU A 12 15.43 3.29 4.20
N ASN A 13 16.47 2.61 4.69
CA ASN A 13 17.07 2.90 5.98
C ASN A 13 18.57 3.22 5.82
N LEU A 14 18.95 4.50 5.94
CA LEU A 14 20.34 4.93 6.21
C LEU A 14 20.55 5.13 7.74
N GLY A 15 20.07 4.19 8.56
CA GLY A 15 20.12 4.23 10.03
C GLY A 15 18.99 3.41 10.69
N THR A 16 18.94 3.36 12.03
CA THR A 16 17.99 2.62 12.91
C THR A 16 16.50 2.99 12.72
N ILE A 17 15.94 2.82 11.52
CA ILE A 17 14.56 3.20 11.23
C ILE A 17 13.61 2.05 11.62
N PRO A 18 12.58 2.31 12.46
CA PRO A 18 11.52 1.35 12.81
C PRO A 18 10.67 0.93 11.58
N PRO A 19 9.87 -0.16 11.65
CA PRO A 19 9.03 -0.58 10.53
C PRO A 19 8.14 0.55 10.01
N ASN A 20 8.11 0.76 8.69
CA ASN A 20 7.23 1.75 8.08
C ASN A 20 5.81 1.17 8.05
N THR A 21 4.91 1.78 8.81
CA THR A 21 3.49 1.39 8.85
C THR A 21 2.63 2.43 8.14
N SER A 22 1.64 1.98 7.38
CA SER A 22 0.61 2.86 6.82
C SER A 22 -0.78 2.25 7.00
N TYR A 23 -1.75 3.14 7.04
CA TYR A 23 -3.16 2.81 7.12
C TYR A 23 -3.88 3.47 5.95
N MET A 24 -4.49 2.64 5.11
CA MET A 24 -5.28 3.08 3.96
C MET A 24 -6.76 2.86 4.26
N ILE A 25 -7.55 3.88 3.93
CA ILE A 25 -9.01 3.80 3.89
C ILE A 25 -9.45 4.06 2.45
N ALA A 26 -10.15 3.10 1.86
CA ALA A 26 -10.79 3.25 0.56
C ALA A 26 -12.32 3.31 0.73
N MET A 27 -12.95 4.34 0.17
CA MET A 27 -14.41 4.48 0.14
C MET A 27 -14.91 4.04 -1.24
N VAL A 28 -15.65 2.92 -1.32
CA VAL A 28 -16.18 2.37 -2.57
C VAL A 28 -17.69 2.24 -2.45
N ASN A 29 -18.45 2.97 -3.28
CA ASN A 29 -19.92 3.00 -3.23
C ASN A 29 -20.49 3.27 -1.82
N GLY A 30 -19.83 4.14 -1.05
CA GLY A 30 -20.21 4.45 0.33
C GLY A 30 -19.77 3.41 1.38
N VAL A 31 -19.13 2.31 0.96
CA VAL A 31 -18.57 1.30 1.87
C VAL A 31 -17.11 1.62 2.17
N ARG A 32 -16.76 1.55 3.45
CA ARG A 32 -15.41 1.76 3.94
C ARG A 32 -14.62 0.46 3.92
N HIS A 33 -13.46 0.48 3.30
CA HIS A 33 -12.49 -0.61 3.27
C HIS A 33 -11.18 -0.15 3.89
N ASP A 34 -10.70 -0.92 4.85
CA ASP A 34 -9.53 -0.60 5.65
C ASP A 34 -8.40 -1.57 5.32
N ALA A 35 -7.20 -1.06 5.10
CA ALA A 35 -6.00 -1.86 4.89
C ALA A 35 -4.84 -1.35 5.74
N TYR A 36 -4.23 -2.26 6.49
CA TYR A 36 -3.03 -2.01 7.29
C TYR A 36 -1.84 -2.62 6.59
N LEU A 37 -0.86 -1.78 6.28
CA LEU A 37 0.39 -2.19 5.65
C LEU A 37 1.54 -1.96 6.64
N ALA A 38 2.41 -2.95 6.75
CA ALA A 38 3.65 -2.83 7.50
C ALA A 38 4.79 -3.36 6.63
N SER A 39 5.84 -2.57 6.49
CA SER A 39 7.12 -3.02 5.94
C SER A 39 8.18 -3.04 7.02
N SER A 40 9.17 -3.90 6.82
CA SER A 40 10.38 -4.01 7.63
C SER A 40 11.60 -3.85 6.72
N GLU A 41 12.81 -3.82 7.28
CA GLU A 41 14.04 -3.83 6.49
C GLU A 41 14.09 -5.00 5.48
N GLY A 42 13.56 -6.16 5.86
CA GLY A 42 13.55 -7.36 5.01
C GLY A 42 12.29 -7.54 4.15
N SER A 43 11.30 -6.66 4.24
CA SER A 43 10.00 -6.88 3.59
C SER A 43 9.28 -5.59 3.22
N SER A 44 8.85 -5.47 1.97
CA SER A 44 7.96 -4.38 1.52
C SER A 44 6.48 -4.79 1.57
N ALA A 45 5.60 -3.80 1.64
CA ALA A 45 4.16 -3.98 1.54
C ALA A 45 3.60 -3.14 0.38
N MET A 46 2.65 -3.69 -0.39
CA MET A 46 2.08 -3.05 -1.58
C MET A 46 0.58 -3.33 -1.73
N ILE A 47 -0.16 -2.30 -2.14
CA ILE A 47 -1.52 -2.41 -2.64
C ILE A 47 -1.52 -1.99 -4.12
N ARG A 48 -2.06 -2.87 -4.97
CA ARG A 48 -2.25 -2.61 -6.40
C ARG A 48 -3.72 -2.64 -6.74
N PHE A 49 -4.21 -1.55 -7.31
CA PHE A 49 -5.57 -1.49 -7.86
C PHE A 49 -5.54 -1.93 -9.32
N THR A 50 -6.28 -2.99 -9.65
CA THR A 50 -6.41 -3.48 -11.03
C THR A 50 -7.83 -3.32 -11.53
N LYS A 51 -8.01 -2.68 -12.68
CA LYS A 51 -9.27 -2.75 -13.42
C LYS A 51 -9.32 -4.05 -14.24
N PRO A 52 -10.39 -4.88 -14.15
CA PRO A 52 -10.54 -6.04 -15.00
C PRO A 52 -10.47 -5.66 -16.49
N PRO A 53 -9.84 -6.48 -17.35
CA PRO A 53 -9.91 -6.26 -18.79
C PRO A 53 -11.37 -6.40 -19.26
N HIS A 54 -11.83 -5.43 -20.06
CA HIS A 54 -13.08 -5.49 -20.80
C HIS A 54 -12.88 -6.24 -22.11
#